data_AF-L8M4X2-F1
#
_entry.id   AF-L8M4X2-F1
#
_cell.length_a   1.000
_cell.length_b   1.000
_cell.length_c   1.000
_cell.angle_alpha   90.00
_cell.angle_beta   90.00
_cell.angle_gamma   90.00
#
_symmetry.space_group_name_H-M   'P 1'
#
loop_
_entity.id
_entity.type
_entity.pdbx_description
1 polymer ?
#
loop_
_entity_poly.entity_id
_entity_poly.type
_entity_poly.pdbx_seq_one_letter_code
_entity_poly.pdbx_strand_id
1 'polypeptide(L)'
;MLLATKEHSGMSISEPWTKYSSLLWWLEITTTNPFCIYSFGPFVSPTIARLHESGYVEDLVEEGAKDITVLLTQCQPKILTICRDLF
;
A
#
# COMPACT_ATOMS: atom_id res chain seq x y z
N MET A 1 -2.36 -12.96 -42.94
CA MET A 1 -3.74 -12.50 -42.75
C MET A 1 -4.67 -13.69 -43.04
N LEU A 2 -5.39 -14.17 -42.01
CA LEU A 2 -6.45 -15.22 -41.94
C LEU A 2 -6.07 -16.66 -42.41
N LEU A 3 -6.45 -17.80 -41.80
CA LEU A 3 -7.11 -18.21 -40.55
C LEU A 3 -6.85 -19.72 -40.29
N ALA A 4 -6.60 -20.06 -39.02
CA ALA A 4 -6.88 -21.27 -38.21
C ALA A 4 -6.86 -22.71 -38.78
N THR A 5 -6.15 -23.60 -38.08
CA THR A 5 -6.67 -24.92 -37.62
C THR A 5 -6.10 -25.27 -36.23
N LYS A 6 -6.99 -25.66 -35.30
CA LYS A 6 -6.69 -26.39 -34.05
C LYS A 6 -6.29 -27.83 -34.47
N GLU A 7 -5.42 -28.59 -33.79
CA GLU A 7 -5.77 -29.41 -32.63
C GLU A 7 -4.53 -30.04 -31.94
N HIS A 8 -4.61 -30.10 -30.61
CA HIS A 8 -4.03 -31.03 -29.61
C HIS A 8 -2.74 -31.83 -29.88
N SER A 9 -1.71 -31.54 -29.07
CA SER A 9 -0.96 -32.58 -28.36
C SER A 9 -0.57 -32.08 -26.96
N GLY A 10 -0.67 -32.95 -25.96
CA GLY A 10 -0.73 -32.59 -24.55
C GLY A 10 0.46 -31.81 -24.02
N MET A 11 0.16 -30.79 -23.21
CA MET A 11 1.06 -30.31 -22.18
C MET A 11 0.20 -29.80 -21.02
N SER A 12 0.04 -30.64 -20.00
CA SER A 12 -0.45 -30.19 -18.69
C SER A 12 0.65 -29.35 -18.05
N ILE A 13 0.72 -28.07 -18.42
CA ILE A 13 1.57 -27.11 -17.73
C ILE A 13 0.78 -26.63 -16.51
N SER A 14 1.04 -27.23 -15.35
CA SER A 14 0.67 -26.64 -14.07
C SER A 14 1.53 -25.39 -13.88
N GLU A 15 1.04 -24.23 -14.30
CA GLU A 15 1.79 -22.99 -14.13
C GLU A 15 1.69 -22.49 -12.68
N PRO A 16 2.79 -22.37 -11.92
CA PRO A 16 2.76 -21.78 -10.59
C PRO A 16 2.77 -20.25 -10.71
N TRP A 17 1.64 -19.65 -11.07
CA TRP A 17 1.52 -18.20 -11.32
C TRP A 17 1.50 -17.30 -10.08
N THR A 18 2.04 -17.72 -8.94
CA THR A 18 1.90 -16.95 -7.69
C THR A 18 3.23 -16.66 -7.01
N LYS A 19 4.28 -16.26 -7.74
CA LYS A 19 5.61 -16.05 -7.11
C LYS A 19 6.14 -14.62 -7.06
N TYR A 20 5.41 -13.63 -7.56
CA TYR A 20 5.84 -12.24 -7.43
C TYR A 20 4.68 -11.38 -6.93
N SER A 21 4.53 -11.32 -5.60
CA SER A 21 3.84 -10.18 -4.99
C SER A 21 4.78 -8.99 -5.06
N SER A 22 4.59 -8.11 -6.04
CA SER A 22 5.31 -6.84 -6.07
C SER A 22 4.79 -5.99 -4.90
N LEU A 23 5.60 -5.83 -3.85
CA LEU A 23 5.27 -4.91 -2.78
C LEU A 23 5.23 -3.48 -3.34
N LEU A 24 4.16 -2.77 -3.00
CA LEU A 24 3.98 -1.36 -3.36
C LEU A 24 4.43 -0.47 -2.20
N TRP A 25 4.58 0.82 -2.48
CA TRP A 25 5.01 1.79 -1.49
C TRP A 25 3.85 2.26 -0.62
N TRP A 26 4.08 2.40 0.67
CA TRP A 26 3.12 2.89 1.66
C TRP A 26 3.76 3.94 2.54
N LEU A 27 2.99 4.94 2.92
CA LEU A 27 3.32 5.87 3.99
C LEU A 27 2.68 5.36 5.27
N GLU A 28 3.50 5.01 6.25
CA GLU A 28 3.07 4.77 7.62
C GLU A 28 3.24 6.07 8.40
N ILE A 29 2.14 6.66 8.85
CA ILE A 29 2.13 7.90 9.62
C ILE A 29 1.73 7.57 11.06
N THR A 30 2.60 7.88 12.01
CA THR A 30 2.38 7.64 13.44
C THR A 30 2.13 8.95 14.17
N THR A 31 1.14 8.99 15.05
CA THR A 31 0.81 10.10 15.96
C THR A 31 0.92 9.64 17.41
N THR A 32 1.17 10.55 18.35
CA THR A 32 1.26 10.23 19.79
C THR A 32 0.01 10.59 20.58
N ASN A 33 -0.78 11.57 20.12
CA ASN A 33 -1.98 12.02 20.79
C ASN A 33 -3.04 12.49 19.77
N PRO A 34 -4.11 11.70 19.53
CA PRO A 34 -4.26 10.30 19.96
C PRO A 34 -3.14 9.42 19.38
N PHE A 35 -2.85 8.29 20.01
CA PHE A 35 -1.87 7.36 19.44
C PHE A 35 -2.51 6.59 18.28
N CYS A 36 -2.09 6.87 17.06
CA CYS A 36 -2.59 6.21 15.87
C CYS A 36 -1.45 5.90 14.90
N ILE A 37 -1.61 4.82 14.13
CA ILE A 37 -0.77 4.46 12.99
C ILE A 37 -1.69 4.38 11.78
N TYR A 38 -1.43 5.21 10.77
CA TYR A 38 -2.16 5.29 9.52
C TYR A 38 -1.28 4.78 8.37
N SER A 39 -1.80 3.87 7.55
CA SER A 39 -1.13 3.37 6.35
C SER A 39 -1.81 3.90 5.10
N PHE A 40 -1.15 4.81 4.37
CA PHE A 40 -1.63 5.39 3.12
C PHE A 40 -0.92 4.79 1.91
N GLY A 41 -1.71 4.42 0.90
CA GLY A 41 -1.22 3.73 -0.30
C GLY A 41 -2.29 2.77 -0.86
N PRO A 42 -1.87 1.81 -1.70
CA PRO A 42 -0.51 1.60 -2.19
C PRO A 42 -0.12 2.61 -3.29
N PHE A 43 1.16 2.96 -3.35
CA PHE A 43 1.75 3.78 -4.41
C PHE A 43 2.69 2.96 -5.31
N VAL A 44 2.64 3.23 -6.61
CA VAL A 44 3.50 2.57 -7.60
C VAL A 44 4.96 3.03 -7.52
N SER A 45 5.24 4.17 -6.89
CA SER A 45 6.59 4.70 -6.73
C SER A 45 6.73 5.51 -5.43
N PRO A 46 7.95 5.62 -4.88
CA PRO A 46 8.19 6.41 -3.67
C PRO A 46 7.98 7.90 -3.93
N THR A 47 8.20 8.37 -5.17
CA THR A 47 7.99 9.76 -5.57
C THR A 47 6.51 10.16 -5.48
N ILE A 48 5.60 9.30 -5.95
CA ILE A 48 4.16 9.57 -5.84
C ILE A 48 3.74 9.56 -4.37
N ALA A 49 4.24 8.62 -3.57
CA ALA A 49 3.98 8.60 -2.13
C ALA A 49 4.37 9.94 -1.47
N ARG A 50 5.60 10.42 -1.71
CA ARG A 50 6.09 11.70 -1.16
C ARG A 50 5.29 12.91 -1.66
N LEU A 51 4.73 12.88 -2.87
CA LEU A 51 3.88 13.95 -3.38
C LEU A 51 2.56 14.08 -2.60
N HIS A 52 2.02 12.98 -2.08
CA HIS A 52 0.79 12.96 -1.29
C HIS A 52 1.01 13.17 0.22
N GLU A 53 2.24 13.00 0.70
CA GLU A 53 2.57 13.03 2.13
C GLU A 53 2.12 14.30 2.83
N SER A 54 2.36 15.48 2.25
CA SER A 54 2.03 16.75 2.90
C SER A 54 0.53 16.89 3.16
N GLY A 55 -0.31 16.45 2.22
CA GLY A 55 -1.77 16.49 2.39
C GLY A 55 -2.24 15.65 3.58
N TYR A 56 -1.72 14.42 3.72
CA TYR A 56 -2.07 13.58 4.87
C TYR A 56 -1.60 14.16 6.20
N VAL A 57 -0.41 14.76 6.22
CA VAL A 57 0.12 15.39 7.43
C VAL A 57 -0.68 16.64 7.79
N GLU A 58 -1.02 17.48 6.81
CA GLU A 58 -1.86 18.67 6.99
C GLU A 58 -3.23 18.30 7.59
N ASP A 59 -3.92 17.32 7.01
CA ASP A 59 -5.21 16.83 7.51
C ASP A 59 -5.10 16.37 8.99
N LEU A 60 -4.07 15.58 9.32
CA LEU A 60 -3.86 15.10 10.70
C LEU A 60 -3.53 16.23 11.69
N VAL A 61 -2.77 17.24 11.24
CA VAL A 61 -2.50 18.43 12.06
C VAL A 61 -3.77 19.22 12.30
N GLU A 62 -4.61 19.42 11.29
CA GLU A 62 -5.90 20.11 11.41
C GLU A 62 -6.88 19.37 12.33
N GLU A 63 -6.83 18.04 12.36
CA GLU A 63 -7.58 17.19 13.30
C GLU A 63 -7.01 17.20 14.73
N GLY A 64 -5.88 17.88 14.96
CA GLY A 64 -5.28 18.05 16.28
C GLY A 64 -4.34 16.92 16.71
N ALA A 65 -3.90 16.07 15.78
CA ALA A 65 -2.90 15.05 16.06
C ALA A 65 -1.53 15.68 16.40
N LYS A 66 -0.76 14.99 17.25
CA LYS A 66 0.54 15.46 17.74
C LYS A 66 1.67 14.49 17.44
N ASP A 67 2.88 15.05 17.40
CA ASP A 67 4.16 14.37 17.18
C ASP A 67 4.13 13.40 15.99
N ILE A 68 3.68 13.92 14.84
CA ILE A 68 3.54 13.15 13.59
C ILE A 68 4.90 12.71 13.07
N THR A 69 5.04 11.42 12.79
CA THR A 69 6.21 10.82 12.13
C THR A 69 5.77 10.08 10.87
N VAL A 70 6.50 10.23 9.77
CA VAL A 70 6.21 9.54 8.50
C VAL A 70 7.34 8.57 8.13
N LEU A 71 6.98 7.32 7.85
CA LEU A 71 7.85 6.29 7.34
C LEU A 71 7.36 5.83 5.95
N LEU A 72 8.25 5.89 4.96
CA LEU A 72 7.99 5.35 3.62
C LEU A 72 8.60 3.96 3.50
N THR A 73 7.78 2.95 3.22
CA THR A 73 8.23 1.55 3.14
C THR A 73 7.52 0.77 2.02
N GLN A 74 8.13 -0.31 1.54
CA GLN A 74 7.46 -1.26 0.66
C GLN A 74 6.85 -2.38 1.51
N CYS A 75 5.52 -2.46 1.53
CA CYS A 75 4.81 -3.45 2.35
C CYS A 75 3.40 -3.75 1.80
N GLN A 76 2.67 -4.59 2.52
CA GLN A 76 1.24 -4.80 2.33
C GLN A 76 0.58 -4.81 3.72
N PRO A 77 0.08 -3.66 4.20
CA PRO A 77 -0.53 -3.56 5.51
C PRO A 77 -1.81 -4.40 5.55
N LYS A 78 -2.00 -5.12 6.66
CA LYS A 78 -3.24 -5.88 6.91
C LYS A 78 -4.35 -5.02 7.48
N ILE A 79 -3.99 -3.91 8.12
CA ILE A 79 -4.87 -2.95 8.78
C ILE A 79 -4.38 -1.56 8.41
N LEU A 80 -5.29 -0.68 7.96
CA LEU A 80 -4.92 0.66 7.48
C LEU A 80 -4.86 1.70 8.60
N THR A 81 -5.58 1.46 9.71
CA THR A 81 -5.61 2.36 10.86
C THR A 81 -5.56 1.55 12.14
N ILE A 82 -4.59 1.84 12.99
CA ILE A 82 -4.47 1.27 14.34
C ILE A 82 -4.40 2.42 15.33
N CYS A 83 -5.47 2.66 16.08
CA CYS A 83 -5.48 3.68 17.14
C CYS A 83 -5.59 3.02 18.52
N ARG A 84 -4.78 3.49 19.47
CA ARG A 84 -4.92 3.16 20.88
C ARG A 84 -5.75 4.28 21.53
N ASP A 85 -6.84 3.88 22.17
CA ASP A 85 -7.76 4.72 22.96
C ASP A 85 -8.88 5.46 22.19
N LEU A 86 -9.88 4.70 21.71
CA LEU A 86 -11.26 5.18 21.49
C LEU A 86 -12.18 4.80 22.68
N PHE A 87 -11.70 4.92 23.92
CA PHE A 87 -12.50 4.61 25.13
C PHE A 87 -12.67 5.83 26.02
#